data_AF-A0A3D2IDV1-F1
#
_entry.id   AF-A0A3D2IDV1-F1
#
_cell.length_a   1.000
_cell.length_b   1.000
_cell.length_c   1.000
_cell.angle_alpha   90.00
_cell.angle_beta   90.00
_cell.angle_gamma   90.00
#
_symmetry.space_group_name_H-M   'P 1'
#
loop_
_entity.id
_entity.type
_entity.pdbx_description
1 polymer ?
#
loop_
_entity_poly.entity_id
_entity_poly.type
_entity_poly.pdbx_seq_one_letter_code
_entity_poly.pdbx_strand_id
1 'polypeptide(L)' 'MITKLADIKTIGVLTSGGDSPGMNAAVRAVVRVAVKYDLKVYGIRHGYHGLIHDE' A
#
# COMPACT_ATOMS: atom_id res chain seq x y z
N MET A 1 6.28 -25.56 -6.04
CA MET A 1 4.88 -25.14 -5.83
C MET A 1 4.88 -23.83 -5.06
N ILE A 2 5.13 -22.71 -5.73
CA ILE A 2 4.74 -21.39 -5.22
C ILE A 2 3.84 -20.86 -6.31
N THR A 3 2.57 -20.72 -5.98
CA THR A 3 1.52 -20.28 -6.87
C THR A 3 1.96 -19.01 -7.59
N LYS A 4 1.73 -19.00 -8.90
CA LYS A 4 1.86 -17.86 -9.78
C LYS A 4 0.88 -16.78 -9.27
N LEU A 5 1.26 -16.07 -8.21
CA LEU A 5 0.63 -14.81 -7.83
C LEU A 5 0.59 -14.03 -9.13
N ALA A 6 -0.62 -13.73 -9.63
CA ALA A 6 -0.81 -12.97 -10.85
C ALA A 6 0.19 -11.83 -10.84
N ASP A 7 1.01 -11.71 -11.89
CA ASP A 7 2.20 -10.86 -11.97
C ASP A 7 1.91 -9.46 -11.38
N ILE A 8 2.13 -9.29 -10.07
CA ILE A 8 1.68 -8.09 -9.34
C ILE A 8 2.64 -7.01 -9.78
N LYS A 9 2.12 -5.94 -10.37
CA LYS A 9 2.93 -4.79 -10.82
C LYS A 9 2.71 -3.54 -9.98
N THR A 10 1.58 -3.49 -9.28
CA THR A 10 1.13 -2.28 -8.58
C THR A 10 0.50 -2.63 -7.23
N ILE A 11 0.82 -1.84 -6.21
CA ILE A 11 0.26 -1.93 -4.85
C ILE A 11 -0.39 -0.57 -4.51
N GLY A 12 -1.63 -0.60 -4.04
CA GLY A 12 -2.27 0.55 -3.38
C GLY A 12 -2.19 0.41 -1.86
N VAL A 13 -1.85 1.48 -1.16
CA VAL A 13 -1.71 1.50 0.31
C VAL A 13 -2.57 2.62 0.88
N LEU A 14 -3.43 2.28 1.84
CA LEU A 14 -4.25 3.23 2.58
C LEU A 14 -4.22 2.87 4.08
N THR A 15 -4.39 3.86 4.93
CA THR A 15 -4.65 3.67 6.37
C THR A 15 -6.05 4.16 6.67
N SER A 16 -6.88 3.32 7.29
CA SER A 16 -8.25 3.65 7.67
C SER A 16 -8.47 3.40 9.17
N GLY A 17 -9.43 4.11 9.76
CA GLY A 17 -9.69 4.06 11.20
C GLY A 17 -8.95 5.17 11.94
N GLY A 18 -8.88 5.06 13.27
CA GLY A 18 -8.15 6.01 14.10
C GLY A 18 -6.64 5.84 14.01
N ASP A 19 -5.89 6.91 14.29
CA ASP A 19 -4.43 6.88 14.27
C ASP A 19 -3.88 5.93 15.33
N SER A 20 -2.88 5.14 14.92
CA SER A 20 -2.21 4.19 15.79
C SER A 20 -0.70 4.25 15.61
N PRO A 21 0.09 4.13 16.69
CA PRO A 21 1.54 4.02 16.59
C PRO A 21 1.92 2.86 15.66
N GLY A 22 2.81 3.13 14.72
CA GLY A 22 3.33 2.12 13.79
C GLY A 22 2.70 2.13 12.39
N MET A 23 1.60 2.86 12.16
CA MET A 23 1.01 2.96 10.81
C MET A 23 2.00 3.49 9.77
N ASN A 24 2.73 4.57 10.09
CA ASN A 24 3.77 5.11 9.22
C ASN A 24 4.93 4.13 9.00
N ALA A 25 5.27 3.34 10.01
CA ALA A 25 6.32 2.32 9.89
C ALA A 25 5.88 1.17 8.97
N ALA A 26 4.61 0.76 9.03
CA ALA A 26 4.03 -0.25 8.15
C ALA A 26 3.98 0.25 6.70
N VAL A 27 3.47 1.46 6.45
CA VAL A 27 3.50 2.09 5.12
C VAL A 27 4.92 2.14 4.56
N ARG A 28 5.89 2.57 5.39
CA ARG A 28 7.31 2.59 5.01
C ARG A 28 7.84 1.19 4.66
N ALA A 29 7.48 0.17 5.42
CA ALA A 29 7.90 -1.20 5.15
C ALA A 29 7.37 -1.69 3.80
N VAL A 30 6.08 -1.45 3.51
CA VAL A 30 5.45 -1.81 2.22
C VAL A 30 6.18 -1.13 1.07
N VAL A 31 6.38 0.20 1.14
CA VAL A 31 7.05 0.96 0.07
C VAL A 31 8.48 0.47 -0.15
N ARG A 32 9.26 0.25 0.92
CA ARG A 32 10.65 -0.19 0.78
C ARG A 32 10.79 -1.58 0.20
N VAL A 33 9.89 -2.50 0.57
CA VAL A 33 9.89 -3.85 0.00
C VAL A 33 9.43 -3.81 -1.45
N ALA A 34 8.38 -3.06 -1.78
CA ALA A 34 7.89 -2.90 -3.14
C ALA A 34 8.97 -2.38 -4.11
N VAL A 35 9.75 -1.38 -3.69
CA VAL A 35 10.89 -0.86 -4.48
C VAL A 35 11.94 -1.93 -4.75
N LYS A 36 12.22 -2.82 -3.79
CA LYS A 36 13.17 -3.95 -3.98
C LYS A 36 12.71 -4.91 -5.08
N TYR A 37 11.40 -5.04 -5.28
CA TYR A 37 10.78 -5.94 -6.25
C TYR A 37 10.29 -5.23 -7.52
N ASP A 38 10.71 -3.98 -7.75
CA ASP A 38 10.31 -3.17 -8.91
C ASP A 38 8.78 -3.00 -9.05
N LEU A 39 8.08 -2.93 -7.91
CA LEU A 39 6.64 -2.74 -7.86
C LEU A 39 6.29 -1.26 -7.74
N LYS A 40 5.30 -0.82 -8.50
CA LYS A 40 4.73 0.53 -8.38
C LYS A 40 3.88 0.62 -7.12
N VAL A 41 4.00 1.70 -6.36
CA VAL A 41 3.19 1.94 -5.15
C VAL A 41 2.42 3.25 -5.26
N TYR A 42 1.14 3.21 -4.93
CA TYR A 42 0.28 4.38 -4.77
C TYR A 42 -0.18 4.49 -3.31
N GLY A 43 0.00 5.67 -2.72
CA GLY A 43 -0.60 6.01 -1.43
C GLY A 43 -1.96 6.63 -1.67
N ILE A 44 -2.99 6.09 -1.04
CA ILE A 44 -4.36 6.61 -1.09
C ILE A 44 -4.58 7.46 0.15
N ARG A 45 -4.99 8.71 -0.04
CA ARG A 45 -5.15 9.65 1.07
C ARG A 45 -6.50 9.44 1.75
N HIS A 46 -6.61 9.87 3.01
CA HIS A 46 -7.88 9.86 3.77
C HIS A 46 -8.60 8.49 3.82
N GLY A 47 -7.84 7.39 3.78
CA GLY A 47 -8.38 6.03 3.87
C GLY A 47 -9.37 5.72 2.74
N TYR A 48 -10.52 5.14 3.10
CA TYR A 48 -11.56 4.81 2.12
C TYR A 48 -12.20 6.05 1.49
N HIS A 49 -12.21 7.19 2.17
CA HIS A 49 -12.77 8.42 1.60
C HIS A 49 -12.01 8.82 0.35
N GLY A 50 -10.68 8.96 0.44
CA GLY A 50 -9.88 9.31 -0.73
C GLY A 50 -9.87 8.20 -1.79
N LEU A 51 -10.01 6.92 -1.40
CA LEU A 51 -10.17 5.84 -2.39
C LEU A 51 -11.42 6.02 -3.27
N ILE A 52 -12.55 6.40 -2.67
CA ILE A 52 -13.82 6.55 -3.36
C ILE A 52 -13.86 7.85 -4.18
N HIS A 53 -13.13 8.89 -3.74
CA HIS A 53 -13.13 10.22 -4.34
C HIS A 53 -11.89 10.53 -5.21
N ASP A 54 -11.01 9.53 -5.43
CA ASP A 54 -9.79 9.64 -6.25
C ASP A 54 -8.77 10.68 -5.72
N GLU A 55 -8.49 10.64 -4.41
CA GLU A 55 -7.56 11.54 -3.68
C GLU A 55 -6.19 10.93 -3.28
#